data_AF-A0A8T4PH03-F1
#
_entry.id   AF-A0A8T4PH03-F1
#
_cell.length_a   1.000
_cell.length_b   1.000
_cell.length_c   1.000
_cell.angle_alpha   90.00
_cell.angle_beta   90.00
_cell.angle_gamma   90.00
#
_symmetry.space_group_name_H-M   'P 1'
#
loop_
_entity.id
_entity.type
_entity.pdbx_description
1 polymer ?
#
loop_
_entity_poly.entity_id
_entity_poly.type
_entity_poly.pdbx_seq_one_letter_code
_entity_poly.pdbx_strand_id
1 'polypeptide(L)'
;MAFLRVKKINNAKYLYLVGNKWYKRKAKGKGKGPRQKVIKYLGKVYSFEKANNSDFHYFKNINNIEEYIKNNEKSSIIRDLVEWELFRHHINKDEFGIDFDNKKILKGKKDVSLAMNEGFLCSYTLARLFNFKFGIEMENEGMEFAKAFVEAGIEVPKEVFVGIFGKVYK
;
A
#
# COMPACT_ATOMS: atom_id res chain seq x y z
N MET A 1 5.71 -5.18 -15.69
CA MET A 1 4.92 -4.39 -14.73
C MET A 1 3.83 -5.28 -14.13
N ALA A 2 3.70 -5.26 -12.80
CA ALA A 2 2.64 -5.93 -12.08
C ALA A 2 1.62 -4.90 -11.58
N PHE A 3 0.37 -5.31 -11.40
CA PHE A 3 -0.71 -4.47 -10.89
C PHE A 3 -1.69 -5.32 -10.07
N LEU A 4 -2.44 -4.65 -9.20
CA LEU A 4 -3.46 -5.28 -8.37
C LEU A 4 -4.75 -5.49 -9.15
N ARG A 5 -5.35 -6.67 -9.03
CA ARG A 5 -6.62 -7.01 -9.67
C ARG A 5 -7.55 -7.70 -8.68
N VAL A 6 -8.77 -7.17 -8.55
CA VAL A 6 -9.84 -7.82 -7.80
C VAL A 6 -10.56 -8.83 -8.70
N LYS A 7 -10.86 -10.02 -8.14
CA LYS A 7 -11.78 -10.99 -8.75
C LYS A 7 -12.92 -11.28 -7.79
N LYS A 8 -14.13 -11.44 -8.33
CA LYS A 8 -15.31 -11.85 -7.57
C LYS A 8 -15.54 -13.35 -7.77
N ILE A 9 -15.62 -14.11 -6.68
CA ILE A 9 -15.88 -15.55 -6.66
C ILE A 9 -16.89 -15.80 -5.54
N ASN A 10 -18.03 -16.44 -5.84
CA ASN A 10 -19.09 -16.77 -4.87
C ASN A 10 -19.44 -15.58 -3.94
N ASN A 11 -19.74 -14.43 -4.54
CA ASN A 11 -20.03 -13.15 -3.87
C ASN A 11 -18.92 -12.52 -3.01
N ALA A 12 -17.79 -13.20 -2.81
CA ALA A 12 -16.63 -12.63 -2.16
C ALA A 12 -15.66 -11.98 -3.17
N LYS A 13 -14.99 -10.92 -2.74
CA LYS A 13 -13.92 -10.24 -3.51
C LYS A 13 -12.55 -10.74 -3.03
N TYR A 14 -11.64 -10.94 -3.97
CA TYR A 14 -10.31 -11.48 -3.73
C TYR A 14 -9.27 -10.68 -4.50
N LEU A 15 -8.16 -10.35 -3.85
CA LEU A 15 -7.10 -9.54 -4.46
C LEU A 15 -5.98 -10.45 -5.00
N TYR A 16 -5.52 -10.11 -6.20
CA TYR A 16 -4.42 -10.79 -6.86
C TYR A 16 -3.41 -9.78 -7.38
N LEU A 17 -2.12 -10.11 -7.24
CA LEU A 17 -1.06 -9.47 -7.99
C LEU A 17 -0.97 -10.13 -9.37
N VAL A 18 -1.05 -9.34 -10.42
CA VAL A 18 -1.10 -9.81 -11.80
C VAL A 18 -0.02 -9.12 -12.62
N GLY A 19 0.65 -9.85 -13.50
CA GLY A 19 1.64 -9.29 -14.43
C GLY A 19 1.31 -9.59 -15.88
N ASN A 20 1.78 -8.73 -16.77
CA ASN A 20 1.69 -8.97 -18.21
C ASN A 20 2.79 -9.93 -18.66
N LYS A 21 2.42 -10.94 -19.44
CA LYS A 21 3.33 -11.91 -20.07
C LYS A 21 3.11 -11.88 -21.58
N TRP A 22 4.20 -11.61 -22.32
CA TRP A 22 4.22 -11.64 -23.77
C TRP A 22 4.67 -13.01 -24.26
N TYR A 23 3.95 -13.58 -25.24
CA TYR A 23 4.31 -14.85 -25.87
C TYR A 23 4.86 -14.60 -27.27
N LYS A 24 6.01 -15.24 -27.57
CA LYS A 24 6.61 -15.18 -28.90
C LYS A 24 5.72 -15.87 -29.94
N ARG A 25 5.74 -15.33 -31.16
CA ARG A 25 5.11 -15.88 -32.36
C ARG A 25 5.68 -17.31 -32.54
N LYS A 26 4.82 -18.34 -32.49
CA LYS A 26 5.09 -19.81 -32.57
C LYS A 26 4.95 -20.63 -31.26
N ALA A 27 4.57 -20.05 -30.12
CA ALA A 27 4.19 -20.86 -28.96
C ALA A 27 2.89 -21.65 -29.25
N LYS A 28 3.01 -22.97 -29.47
CA LYS A 28 1.89 -23.88 -29.80
C LYS A 28 0.72 -23.71 -28.82
N GLY A 29 -0.50 -23.54 -29.34
CA GLY A 29 -1.74 -23.41 -28.54
C GLY A 29 -1.99 -22.05 -27.87
N LYS A 30 -1.12 -21.05 -28.08
CA LYS A 30 -1.32 -19.70 -27.54
C LYS A 30 -1.34 -18.67 -28.66
N GLY A 31 -2.52 -18.06 -28.86
CA GLY A 31 -2.69 -16.95 -29.80
C GLY A 31 -1.71 -15.80 -29.54
N LYS A 32 -1.46 -14.99 -30.57
CA LYS A 32 -0.60 -13.80 -30.48
C LYS A 32 -1.18 -12.83 -29.45
N GLY A 33 -0.32 -12.20 -28.65
CA GLY A 33 -0.68 -11.06 -27.81
C GLY A 33 -0.26 -11.16 -26.34
N PRO A 34 -0.39 -10.05 -25.60
CA PRO A 34 -0.13 -10.02 -24.17
C PRO A 34 -1.20 -10.81 -23.43
N ARG A 35 -0.77 -11.63 -22.45
CA ARG A 35 -1.68 -12.31 -21.52
C ARG A 35 -1.36 -11.88 -20.10
N GLN A 36 -2.39 -11.80 -19.27
CA GLN A 36 -2.24 -11.58 -17.84
C GLN A 36 -1.95 -12.91 -17.12
N LYS A 37 -0.92 -12.94 -16.29
CA LYS A 37 -0.59 -14.07 -15.41
C LYS A 37 -0.75 -13.63 -13.96
N VAL A 38 -1.50 -14.40 -13.18
CA VAL A 38 -1.54 -14.23 -11.72
C VAL A 38 -0.16 -14.58 -11.15
N ILE A 39 0.43 -13.63 -10.43
CA ILE A 39 1.72 -13.77 -9.76
C ILE A 39 1.50 -14.27 -8.33
N LYS A 40 0.60 -13.61 -7.58
CA LYS A 40 0.37 -13.89 -6.16
C LYS A 40 -1.10 -13.66 -5.80
N TYR A 41 -1.64 -14.49 -4.92
CA TYR A 41 -2.90 -14.23 -4.23
C TYR A 41 -2.63 -13.40 -2.96
N LEU A 42 -3.39 -12.33 -2.76
CA LEU A 42 -3.15 -11.34 -1.70
C LEU A 42 -4.22 -11.36 -0.59
N GLY A 43 -5.18 -12.29 -0.67
CA GLY A 43 -6.20 -12.47 0.35
C GLY A 43 -7.61 -12.06 -0.08
N LYS A 44 -8.57 -12.30 0.81
CA LYS A 44 -9.94 -11.82 0.68
C LYS A 44 -9.96 -10.31 0.92
N VAL A 45 -10.73 -9.58 0.11
CA VAL A 45 -10.89 -8.13 0.21
C VAL A 45 -12.02 -7.80 1.19
N TYR A 46 -11.73 -6.94 2.15
CA TYR A 46 -12.70 -6.26 3.00
C TYR A 46 -12.69 -4.79 2.65
N SER A 47 -13.86 -4.21 2.36
CA SER A 47 -13.98 -2.82 1.94
C SER A 47 -14.49 -1.97 3.08
N PHE A 48 -13.84 -0.83 3.31
CA PHE A 48 -14.19 0.11 4.36
C PHE A 48 -14.42 1.48 3.75
N GLU A 49 -15.51 2.12 4.14
CA GLU A 49 -15.79 3.51 3.81
C GLU A 49 -15.06 4.43 4.78
N LYS A 50 -14.85 5.67 4.37
CA LYS A 50 -14.18 6.67 5.19
C LYS A 50 -15.17 7.16 6.25
N ALA A 51 -14.87 6.91 7.52
CA ALA A 51 -15.75 7.25 8.63
C ALA A 51 -15.45 8.67 9.16
N ASN A 52 -14.17 9.06 9.18
CA ASN A 52 -13.71 10.33 9.75
C ASN A 52 -12.76 11.08 8.79
N ASN A 53 -12.86 12.41 8.81
CA ASN A 53 -11.94 13.33 8.11
C ASN A 53 -10.91 13.96 9.04
N SER A 54 -10.52 13.25 10.12
CA SER A 54 -9.52 13.74 11.07
C SER A 54 -8.19 14.02 10.38
N ASP A 55 -7.60 15.16 10.69
CA ASP A 55 -6.29 15.55 10.18
C ASP A 55 -5.15 14.75 10.84
N PHE A 56 -4.04 14.54 10.11
CA PHE A 56 -2.89 13.77 10.59
C PHE A 56 -2.19 14.47 11.77
N HIS A 57 -2.07 15.81 11.72
CA HIS A 57 -1.40 16.57 12.78
C HIS A 57 -2.17 16.44 14.09
N TYR A 58 -3.50 16.52 14.02
CA TYR A 58 -4.36 16.30 15.17
C TYR A 58 -4.25 14.86 15.70
N PHE A 59 -4.29 13.86 14.82
CA PHE A 59 -4.23 12.45 15.22
C PHE A 59 -2.93 12.09 15.97
N LYS A 60 -1.78 12.64 15.54
CA LYS A 60 -0.48 12.41 16.20
C LYS A 60 -0.11 13.47 17.23
N ASN A 61 -0.97 14.47 17.50
CA ASN A 61 -0.68 15.62 18.35
C ASN A 61 0.64 16.33 17.95
N ILE A 62 0.83 16.57 16.66
CA ILE A 62 2.05 17.19 16.13
C ILE A 62 1.89 18.71 16.12
N ASN A 63 2.68 19.40 16.94
CA ASN A 63 2.75 20.86 16.94
C ASN A 63 3.67 21.41 15.84
N ASN A 64 4.78 20.71 15.56
CA ASN A 64 5.75 21.08 14.52
C ASN A 64 6.09 19.86 13.64
N ILE A 65 5.71 19.94 12.37
CA ILE A 65 5.87 18.85 11.41
C ILE A 65 7.33 18.60 11.04
N GLU A 66 8.14 19.65 10.94
CA GLU A 66 9.55 19.55 10.56
C GLU A 66 10.35 18.82 11.65
N GLU A 67 10.06 19.15 12.90
CA GLU A 67 10.65 18.49 14.06
C GLU A 67 10.20 17.02 14.15
N TYR A 68 8.91 16.75 13.95
CA TYR A 68 8.39 15.39 13.89
C TYR A 68 9.10 14.57 12.80
N ILE A 69 9.21 15.12 11.59
CA ILE A 69 9.91 14.47 10.48
C ILE A 69 11.35 14.21 10.91
N LYS A 70 12.10 15.22 11.38
CA LYS A 70 13.52 15.11 11.74
C LYS A 70 13.76 14.02 12.79
N ASN A 71 12.94 13.96 13.83
CA ASN A 71 13.13 13.07 14.97
C ASN A 71 12.68 11.62 14.71
N ASN A 72 11.86 11.36 13.69
CA ASN A 72 11.32 10.02 13.41
C ASN A 72 11.93 9.36 12.18
N GLU A 73 12.19 8.05 12.25
CA GLU A 73 12.62 7.28 11.08
C GLU A 73 11.50 7.15 10.04
N LYS A 74 11.89 6.96 8.76
CA LYS A 74 10.95 6.74 7.65
C LYS A 74 9.95 5.62 7.94
N SER A 75 10.42 4.50 8.46
CA SER A 75 9.61 3.32 8.83
C SER A 75 8.53 3.69 9.85
N SER A 76 8.91 4.44 10.88
CA SER A 76 8.02 4.91 11.94
C SER A 76 6.96 5.88 11.42
N ILE A 77 7.34 6.81 10.53
CA ILE A 77 6.38 7.72 9.90
C ILE A 77 5.39 6.96 9.00
N ILE A 78 5.86 5.98 8.21
CA ILE A 78 4.97 5.14 7.39
C ILE A 78 4.00 4.36 8.28
N ARG A 79 4.47 3.81 9.40
CA ARG A 79 3.61 3.13 10.38
C ARG A 79 2.53 4.08 10.91
N ASP A 80 2.91 5.30 11.28
CA ASP A 80 1.96 6.30 11.78
C ASP A 80 0.90 6.67 10.74
N LEU A 81 1.28 6.80 9.46
CA LEU A 81 0.34 7.05 8.37
C LEU A 81 -0.62 5.87 8.16
N VAL A 82 -0.12 4.63 8.23
CA VAL A 82 -0.97 3.44 8.18
C VAL A 82 -1.96 3.44 9.35
N GLU A 83 -1.48 3.70 10.57
CA GLU A 83 -2.33 3.71 11.76
C GLU A 83 -3.40 4.82 11.72
N TRP A 84 -3.05 5.99 11.19
CA TRP A 84 -3.98 7.09 10.94
C TRP A 84 -5.07 6.71 9.94
N GLU A 85 -4.71 6.04 8.85
CA GLU A 85 -5.69 5.64 7.84
C GLU A 85 -6.68 4.59 8.40
N LEU A 86 -6.18 3.62 9.19
CA LEU A 86 -7.06 2.66 9.87
C LEU A 86 -8.04 3.35 10.82
N PHE A 87 -7.57 4.37 11.54
CA PHE A 87 -8.41 5.17 12.42
C PHE A 87 -9.50 5.91 11.63
N ARG A 88 -9.17 6.49 10.47
CA ARG A 88 -10.15 7.19 9.63
C ARG A 88 -11.23 6.29 9.04
N HIS A 89 -10.91 5.02 8.84
CA HIS A 89 -11.83 4.01 8.32
C HIS A 89 -12.50 3.16 9.41
N HIS A 90 -12.31 3.48 10.70
CA HIS A 90 -12.82 2.70 11.85
C HIS A 90 -12.47 1.20 11.77
N ILE A 91 -11.30 0.88 11.25
CA ILE A 91 -10.87 -0.51 11.11
C ILE A 91 -10.47 -1.04 12.48
N ASN A 92 -11.19 -2.05 12.96
CA ASN A 92 -10.91 -2.68 14.24
C ASN A 92 -9.60 -3.48 14.18
N LYS A 93 -8.60 -3.05 14.98
CA LYS A 93 -7.29 -3.72 15.09
C LYS A 93 -7.38 -5.11 15.74
N ASP A 94 -8.42 -5.38 16.53
CA ASP A 94 -8.64 -6.70 17.13
C ASP A 94 -9.14 -7.71 16.09
N GLU A 95 -9.89 -7.25 15.08
CA GLU A 95 -10.36 -8.09 13.98
C GLU A 95 -9.30 -8.25 12.89
N PHE A 96 -8.60 -7.14 12.57
CA PHE A 96 -7.59 -7.06 11.52
C PHE A 96 -6.22 -6.73 12.11
N GLY A 97 -5.45 -7.77 12.40
CA GLY A 97 -4.09 -7.65 12.89
C GLY A 97 -3.14 -7.18 11.78
N ILE A 98 -2.32 -6.17 12.08
CA ILE A 98 -1.28 -5.68 11.17
C ILE A 98 0.08 -5.97 11.77
N ASP A 99 0.83 -6.77 11.06
CA ASP A 99 2.19 -7.15 11.40
C ASP A 99 3.13 -6.33 10.52
N PHE A 100 3.68 -5.25 11.09
CA PHE A 100 4.59 -4.35 10.38
C PHE A 100 5.96 -4.99 10.12
N ASP A 101 6.41 -5.90 10.98
CA ASP A 101 7.71 -6.55 10.85
C ASP A 101 7.71 -7.51 9.64
N ASN A 102 6.66 -8.33 9.54
CA ASN A 102 6.47 -9.27 8.43
C ASN A 102 5.74 -8.65 7.23
N LYS A 103 5.31 -7.39 7.34
CA LYS A 103 4.47 -6.68 6.35
C LYS A 103 3.24 -7.50 5.95
N LYS A 104 2.43 -7.91 6.93
CA LYS A 104 1.22 -8.72 6.71
C LYS A 104 -0.01 -8.08 7.34
N ILE A 105 -1.16 -8.45 6.77
CA ILE A 105 -2.47 -8.10 7.32
C ILE A 105 -3.25 -9.38 7.45
N LEU A 106 -3.69 -9.65 8.68
CA LEU A 106 -4.27 -10.91 9.08
C LEU A 106 -5.66 -10.68 9.63
N LYS A 107 -6.58 -11.57 9.27
CA LYS A 107 -7.83 -11.78 10.01
C LYS A 107 -7.78 -13.18 10.60
N GLY A 108 -7.54 -13.27 11.91
CA GLY A 108 -7.13 -14.51 12.56
C GLY A 108 -5.80 -15.02 11.98
N LYS A 109 -5.81 -16.18 11.32
CA LYS A 109 -4.60 -16.81 10.72
C LYS A 109 -4.46 -16.61 9.21
N LYS A 110 -5.37 -15.87 8.56
CA LYS A 110 -5.42 -15.75 7.10
C LYS A 110 -4.98 -14.37 6.63
N ASP A 111 -4.17 -14.34 5.59
CA ASP A 111 -3.84 -13.10 4.87
C ASP A 111 -5.10 -12.49 4.23
N VAL A 112 -5.28 -11.20 4.46
CA VAL A 112 -6.40 -10.42 3.93
C VAL A 112 -5.90 -9.12 3.29
N SER A 113 -6.77 -8.49 2.52
CA SER A 113 -6.55 -7.18 1.94
C SER A 113 -7.66 -6.24 2.37
N LEU A 114 -7.30 -5.02 2.76
CA LEU A 114 -8.23 -3.98 3.17
C LEU A 114 -8.32 -2.98 2.03
N ALA A 115 -9.49 -2.87 1.41
CA ALA A 115 -9.78 -1.85 0.42
C ALA A 115 -10.21 -0.57 1.15
N MET A 116 -9.42 0.49 0.96
CA MET A 116 -9.61 1.81 1.55
C MET A 116 -9.18 2.86 0.52
N ASN A 117 -9.89 3.99 0.49
CA ASN A 117 -9.72 5.01 -0.54
C ASN A 117 -9.70 4.40 -1.96
N GLU A 118 -8.69 4.69 -2.78
CA GLU A 118 -8.52 4.16 -4.14
C GLU A 118 -7.64 2.90 -4.20
N GLY A 119 -7.16 2.40 -3.05
CA GLY A 119 -6.12 1.38 -2.97
C GLY A 119 -6.47 0.17 -2.10
N PHE A 120 -5.45 -0.65 -1.87
CA PHE A 120 -5.54 -1.86 -1.06
C PHE A 120 -4.35 -1.96 -0.12
N LEU A 121 -4.61 -1.85 1.18
CA LEU A 121 -3.62 -2.19 2.20
C LEU A 121 -3.53 -3.72 2.25
N CYS A 122 -2.37 -4.27 1.91
CA CYS A 122 -2.11 -5.72 1.92
C CYS A 122 -0.61 -5.99 2.05
N SER A 123 -0.23 -7.27 2.14
CA SER A 123 1.17 -7.65 2.29
C SER A 123 2.10 -7.10 1.19
N TYR A 124 1.59 -7.00 -0.04
CA TYR A 124 2.37 -6.48 -1.16
C TYR A 124 2.61 -4.97 -1.07
N THR A 125 1.56 -4.19 -0.78
CA THR A 125 1.65 -2.73 -0.73
C THR A 125 2.40 -2.27 0.52
N LEU A 126 2.22 -2.93 1.66
CA LEU A 126 3.05 -2.71 2.86
C LEU A 126 4.53 -2.99 2.58
N ALA A 127 4.85 -4.15 2.00
CA ALA A 127 6.23 -4.47 1.66
C ALA A 127 6.83 -3.44 0.69
N ARG A 128 6.04 -2.96 -0.28
CA ARG A 128 6.47 -1.95 -1.24
C ARG A 128 6.75 -0.60 -0.58
N LEU A 129 5.93 -0.16 0.38
CA LEU A 129 6.15 1.09 1.14
C LEU A 129 7.38 1.02 2.03
N PHE A 130 7.46 -0.01 2.88
CA PHE A 130 8.52 -0.13 3.88
C PHE A 130 9.89 -0.44 3.26
N ASN A 131 9.92 -1.28 2.22
CA ASN A 131 11.16 -1.64 1.55
C ASN A 131 11.51 -0.69 0.38
N PHE A 132 10.76 0.41 0.18
CA PHE A 132 11.06 1.35 -0.89
C PHE A 132 12.46 1.93 -0.66
N LYS A 133 13.34 1.79 -1.65
CA LYS A 133 14.69 2.36 -1.65
C LYS A 133 14.74 3.44 -2.71
N PHE A 134 15.23 4.60 -2.32
CA PHE A 134 15.56 5.66 -3.25
C PHE A 134 16.97 5.39 -3.78
N GLY A 135 17.15 5.59 -5.07
CA GLY A 135 18.39 5.49 -5.81
C GLY A 135 18.81 6.88 -6.30
N ILE A 136 19.32 6.93 -7.54
CA ILE A 136 19.94 8.13 -8.12
C ILE A 136 18.92 8.92 -8.98
N GLU A 137 17.86 8.29 -9.50
CA GLU A 137 16.91 8.90 -10.43
C GLU A 137 15.71 9.52 -9.69
N MET A 138 15.88 10.73 -9.17
CA MET A 138 14.93 11.40 -8.27
C MET A 138 13.48 11.49 -8.79
N GLU A 139 13.28 11.85 -10.05
CA GLU A 139 11.93 12.14 -10.57
C GLU A 139 11.06 10.88 -10.71
N ASN A 140 11.65 9.80 -11.23
CA ASN A 140 10.97 8.50 -11.35
C ASN A 140 10.66 7.91 -9.97
N GLU A 141 11.58 8.06 -9.02
CA GLU A 141 11.46 7.48 -7.68
C GLU A 141 10.39 8.18 -6.84
N GLY A 142 10.29 9.51 -6.92
CA GLY A 142 9.23 10.26 -6.25
C GLY A 142 7.85 9.82 -6.73
N MET A 143 7.69 9.66 -8.05
CA MET A 143 6.45 9.17 -8.65
C MET A 143 6.13 7.73 -8.22
N GLU A 144 7.13 6.85 -8.20
CA GLU A 144 6.95 5.47 -7.75
C GLU A 144 6.60 5.36 -6.27
N PHE A 145 7.16 6.22 -5.43
CA PHE A 145 6.86 6.26 -4.00
C PHE A 145 5.44 6.80 -3.75
N ALA A 146 5.05 7.88 -4.42
CA ALA A 146 3.67 8.38 -4.38
C ALA A 146 2.68 7.30 -4.84
N LYS A 147 3.01 6.60 -5.93
CA LYS A 147 2.20 5.48 -6.42
C LYS A 147 2.07 4.35 -5.41
N ALA A 148 3.12 4.07 -4.62
CA ALA A 148 3.06 3.05 -3.57
C ALA A 148 2.05 3.41 -2.47
N PHE A 149 1.94 4.69 -2.09
CA PHE A 149 0.92 5.15 -1.14
C PHE A 149 -0.50 5.04 -1.70
N VAL A 150 -0.71 5.51 -2.94
CA VAL A 150 -2.00 5.40 -3.62
C VAL A 150 -2.43 3.95 -3.75
N GLU A 151 -1.54 3.06 -4.19
CA GLU A 151 -1.84 1.63 -4.28
C GLU A 151 -2.13 0.99 -2.92
N ALA A 152 -1.51 1.48 -1.84
CA ALA A 152 -1.79 1.04 -0.47
C ALA A 152 -3.11 1.60 0.08
N GLY A 153 -3.70 2.59 -0.58
CA GLY A 153 -4.91 3.29 -0.11
C GLY A 153 -4.64 4.24 1.04
N ILE A 154 -3.39 4.70 1.22
CA ILE A 154 -2.98 5.58 2.30
C ILE A 154 -2.89 7.01 1.76
N GLU A 155 -3.65 7.93 2.36
CA GLU A 155 -3.46 9.36 2.11
C GLU A 155 -2.21 9.84 2.85
N VAL A 156 -1.47 10.79 2.26
CA VAL A 156 -0.27 11.36 2.90
C VAL A 156 -0.33 12.88 2.82
N PRO A 157 -0.21 13.59 3.95
CA PRO A 157 -0.07 15.04 3.93
C PRO A 157 1.15 15.46 3.10
N LYS A 158 1.01 16.53 2.30
CA LYS A 158 2.06 16.99 1.38
C LYS A 158 3.40 17.23 2.08
N GLU A 159 3.35 17.89 3.24
CA GLU A 159 4.51 18.22 4.06
C GLU A 159 5.23 16.95 4.56
N VAL A 160 4.45 15.95 5.01
CA VAL A 160 4.99 14.65 5.44
C VAL A 160 5.61 13.91 4.26
N PHE A 161 4.97 13.92 3.09
CA PHE A 161 5.50 13.28 1.89
C PHE A 161 6.85 13.89 1.48
N VAL A 162 6.91 15.23 1.37
CA VAL A 162 8.14 15.96 1.05
C VAL A 162 9.22 15.71 2.11
N GLY A 163 8.82 15.66 3.39
CA GLY A 163 9.71 15.37 4.51
C GLY A 163 10.34 13.98 4.45
N ILE A 164 9.53 12.94 4.21
CA ILE A 164 10.02 11.56 4.06
C ILE A 164 10.95 11.45 2.85
N PHE A 165 10.57 12.09 1.73
CA PHE A 165 11.37 12.07 0.51
C PHE A 165 12.72 12.77 0.74
N GLY A 166 12.71 13.99 1.30
CA GLY A 166 13.91 14.77 1.57
C GLY A 166 14.86 14.13 2.58
N LYS A 167 14.37 13.27 3.47
CA LYS A 167 15.21 12.50 4.40
C LYS A 167 16.15 11.50 3.75
N VAL A 168 15.87 11.08 2.51
CA VAL A 168 16.71 10.07 1.84
C VAL A 168 17.80 10.70 0.98
N TYR A 169 17.69 11.99 0.67
CA TYR A 169 18.65 12.71 -0.17
C TYR A 169 19.55 13.69 0.62
N LYS A 170 19.55 13.61 1.96
CA LYS A 170 20.54 14.26 2.83
C LYS A 170 21.57 13.25 3.32
#